data_AF-A0A6P5RHV8-F1
#
_entry.id   AF-A0A6P5RHV8-F1
#
_cell.length_a   1.000
_cell.length_b   1.000
_cell.length_c   1.000
_cell.angle_alpha   90.00
_cell.angle_beta   90.00
_cell.angle_gamma   90.00
#
_symmetry.space_group_name_H-M   'P 1'
#
loop_
_entity.id
_entity.type
_entity.pdbx_description
1 polymer ?
#
loop_
_entity_poly.entity_id
_entity_poly.type
_entity_poly.pdbx_seq_one_letter_code
_entity_poly.pdbx_strand_id
1 'polypeptide(L)'
;MDDGEVGTSDQAVDTFVDECLKNTRTCTHTHTCNPPGPDAARTHTCYHTHTQVLLSEDDDGAKNKEHSVPRPRRRRPSRNREAVRKYREKKKAHTAYLEEEVKKLRLLNQQLVRKIQGQAILETEFLRLRSVFLDLRGKIDHELGAFPFQNQC
;
A
#
# COMPACT_ATOMS: atom_id res chain seq x y z
N MET A 1 -54.60 -57.07 18.89
CA MET A 1 -55.11 -55.69 18.96
C MET A 1 -54.33 -55.02 20.06
N ASP A 2 -53.49 -54.03 19.86
CA ASP A 2 -52.87 -53.41 18.68
C ASP A 2 -51.75 -52.56 19.29
N ASP A 3 -50.52 -52.68 18.80
CA ASP A 3 -49.34 -51.99 19.33
C ASP A 3 -49.39 -50.51 18.94
N GLY A 4 -49.67 -49.64 19.91
CA GLY A 4 -49.74 -48.19 19.71
C GLY A 4 -48.36 -47.53 19.82
N GLU A 5 -47.65 -47.45 18.69
CA GLU A 5 -46.40 -46.71 18.51
C GLU A 5 -46.66 -45.19 18.63
N VAL A 6 -46.11 -44.53 19.67
CA VAL A 6 -46.09 -43.06 19.76
C VAL A 6 -44.82 -42.56 19.09
N GLY A 7 -44.93 -42.23 17.80
CA GLY A 7 -43.85 -41.67 17.00
C GLY A 7 -44.36 -40.52 16.13
N THR A 8 -44.70 -39.37 16.73
CA THR A 8 -45.16 -38.20 15.95
C THR A 8 -44.54 -36.87 16.36
N SER A 9 -43.48 -36.87 17.18
CA SER A 9 -42.73 -35.65 17.50
C SER A 9 -41.42 -35.53 16.70
N ASP A 10 -40.81 -36.65 16.30
CA ASP A 10 -39.53 -36.65 15.58
C ASP A 10 -39.68 -36.24 14.11
N GLN A 11 -40.83 -36.51 13.49
CA GLN A 11 -41.04 -36.23 12.07
C GLN A 11 -41.16 -34.73 11.75
N ALA A 12 -41.73 -33.93 12.68
CA ALA A 12 -41.88 -32.48 12.49
C ALA A 12 -40.54 -31.73 12.66
N VAL A 13 -39.71 -32.17 13.61
CA VAL A 13 -38.37 -31.59 13.80
C VAL A 13 -37.43 -32.00 12.66
N ASP A 14 -37.50 -33.25 12.17
CA ASP A 14 -36.71 -33.67 11.01
C ASP A 14 -37.07 -32.90 9.75
N THR A 15 -38.37 -32.61 9.53
CA THR A 15 -38.80 -31.82 8.37
C THR A 15 -38.32 -30.37 8.44
N PHE A 16 -38.33 -29.74 9.62
CA PHE A 16 -37.81 -28.39 9.84
C PHE A 16 -36.28 -28.31 9.68
N VAL A 17 -35.56 -29.32 10.18
CA VAL A 17 -34.10 -29.40 10.05
C VAL A 17 -33.73 -29.60 8.58
N ASP A 18 -34.45 -30.45 7.86
CA ASP A 18 -34.24 -30.69 6.42
C ASP A 18 -34.55 -29.46 5.55
N GLU A 19 -35.60 -28.71 5.86
CA GLU A 19 -35.90 -27.43 5.20
C GLU A 19 -34.85 -26.35 5.49
N CYS A 20 -34.35 -26.28 6.73
CA CYS A 20 -33.27 -25.37 7.10
C CYS A 20 -31.97 -25.72 6.36
N LEU A 21 -31.66 -27.01 6.21
CA LEU A 21 -30.50 -27.48 5.44
C LEU A 21 -30.65 -27.16 3.94
N LYS A 22 -31.85 -27.29 3.37
CA LYS A 22 -32.17 -26.88 1.99
C LYS A 22 -31.99 -25.36 1.76
N ASN A 23 -32.13 -24.55 2.81
CA ASN A 23 -31.95 -23.09 2.77
C ASN A 23 -30.50 -22.63 2.99
N THR A 24 -29.55 -23.56 3.11
CA THR A 24 -28.12 -23.23 3.14
C THR A 24 -27.54 -23.28 1.73
N ARG A 25 -27.00 -22.15 1.27
CA ARG A 25 -26.34 -22.05 -0.04
C ARG A 25 -24.85 -21.91 0.15
N THR A 26 -24.10 -22.89 -0.35
CA THR A 26 -22.64 -22.79 -0.41
C THR A 26 -22.22 -21.95 -1.61
N CYS A 27 -21.33 -20.98 -1.38
CA CYS A 27 -20.71 -20.19 -2.42
C CYS A 27 -19.20 -20.35 -2.39
N THR A 28 -18.62 -20.57 -3.57
CA THR A 28 -17.17 -20.65 -3.76
C THR A 28 -16.69 -19.34 -4.35
N HIS A 29 -15.77 -18.67 -3.66
CA HIS A 29 -15.15 -17.44 -4.12
C HIS A 29 -13.68 -17.66 -4.39
N THR A 30 -13.19 -17.06 -5.48
CA THR A 30 -11.75 -16.97 -5.75
C THR A 30 -11.31 -15.55 -5.43
N HIS A 31 -10.36 -15.41 -4.51
CA HIS A 31 -9.79 -14.13 -4.14
C HIS A 31 -8.33 -14.05 -4.58
N THR A 32 -7.98 -12.92 -5.18
CA THR A 32 -6.61 -12.60 -5.56
C THR A 32 -6.02 -11.64 -4.53
N CYS A 33 -5.06 -12.12 -3.75
CA CYS A 33 -4.30 -11.27 -2.83
C CYS A 33 -3.04 -10.78 -3.54
N ASN A 34 -2.90 -9.46 -3.70
CA ASN A 34 -1.66 -8.83 -4.11
C ASN A 34 -0.84 -8.48 -2.85
N PRO A 35 0.16 -9.29 -2.46
CA PRO A 35 1.08 -8.88 -1.41
C PRO A 35 1.91 -7.65 -1.87
N PRO A 36 2.42 -6.83 -0.94
CA PRO A 36 3.31 -5.73 -1.27
C PRO A 36 4.67 -6.29 -1.70
N GLY A 37 4.82 -6.61 -2.98
CA GLY A 37 6.07 -7.14 -3.55
C GLY A 37 5.91 -7.43 -5.05
N PRO A 38 7.02 -7.49 -5.81
CA PRO A 38 6.99 -7.53 -7.27
C PRO A 38 6.58 -8.89 -7.87
N ASP A 39 6.46 -9.96 -7.07
CA ASP A 39 6.17 -11.29 -7.63
C ASP A 39 5.12 -12.10 -6.87
N ALA A 40 4.29 -12.76 -7.69
CA ALA A 40 3.21 -13.69 -7.39
C ALA A 40 1.95 -13.09 -6.75
N ALA A 41 0.97 -12.74 -7.61
CA ALA A 41 -0.43 -12.63 -7.21
C ALA A 41 -0.88 -13.98 -6.64
N ARG A 42 -1.14 -14.06 -5.34
CA ARG A 42 -1.56 -15.31 -4.70
C ARG A 42 -3.08 -15.42 -4.78
N THR A 43 -3.56 -16.31 -5.64
CA THR A 43 -4.97 -16.67 -5.72
C THR A 43 -5.27 -17.80 -4.75
N HIS A 44 -6.34 -17.68 -3.96
CA HIS A 44 -6.87 -18.79 -3.19
C HIS A 44 -8.39 -18.85 -3.31
N THR A 45 -8.91 -20.06 -3.12
CA THR A 45 -10.33 -20.37 -3.19
C THR A 45 -10.86 -20.56 -1.78
N CYS A 46 -11.93 -19.84 -1.44
CA CYS A 46 -12.61 -19.98 -0.15
C CYS A 46 -14.04 -20.46 -0.36
N TYR A 47 -14.46 -21.40 0.50
CA TYR A 47 -15.80 -21.98 0.48
C TYR A 47 -16.56 -21.41 1.69
N HIS A 48 -17.71 -20.80 1.41
CA HIS A 48 -18.58 -20.22 2.43
C HIS A 48 -19.96 -20.83 2.36
N THR A 49 -20.60 -20.99 3.51
CA THR A 49 -22.00 -21.42 3.60
C THR A 49 -22.84 -20.23 4.04
N HIS A 50 -23.78 -19.82 3.20
CA HIS A 50 -24.75 -18.77 3.51
C HIS A 50 -26.04 -19.40 4.02
N THR A 51 -26.46 -19.02 5.22
CA THR A 51 -27.76 -19.40 5.77
C THR A 51 -28.75 -18.27 5.49
N GLN A 52 -29.77 -18.53 4.66
CA GLN A 52 -30.84 -17.58 4.42
C GLN A 52 -31.93 -17.77 5.49
N VAL A 53 -32.02 -16.83 6.42
CA VAL A 53 -33.10 -16.81 7.43
C VAL A 53 -34.35 -16.21 6.77
N LEU A 54 -35.27 -17.07 6.33
CA LEU A 54 -36.63 -16.63 5.99
C LEU A 54 -37.36 -16.34 7.31
N LEU A 55 -37.88 -15.11 7.43
CA LEU A 55 -38.87 -14.81 8.46
C LEU A 55 -40.18 -15.44 8.00
N SER A 56 -40.76 -16.35 8.79
CA SER A 56 -42.04 -17.00 8.48
C SER A 56 -43.07 -15.93 8.12
N GLU A 57 -43.68 -16.06 6.95
CA GLU A 57 -44.85 -15.29 6.55
C GLU A 57 -46.09 -15.89 7.23
N ASP A 58 -46.13 -15.83 8.56
CA ASP A 58 -47.34 -16.08 9.35
C ASP A 58 -47.62 -14.82 10.18
N ASP A 59 -47.96 -13.73 9.51
CA ASP A 59 -48.53 -12.52 10.13
C ASP A 59 -49.98 -12.35 9.66
N ASP A 60 -50.80 -13.36 9.94
CA ASP A 60 -52.25 -13.24 10.00
C ASP A 60 -52.64 -13.03 11.46
N GLY A 61 -52.79 -11.78 11.90
CA GLY A 61 -53.19 -11.53 13.29
C GLY A 61 -53.19 -10.07 13.73
N ALA A 62 -54.21 -9.35 13.31
CA ALA A 62 -54.59 -8.02 13.78
C ALA A 62 -54.31 -7.72 15.28
N LYS A 63 -53.72 -6.53 15.51
CA LYS A 63 -53.79 -5.68 16.71
C LYS A 63 -53.13 -6.21 18.00
N ASN A 64 -51.92 -5.72 18.26
CA ASN A 64 -51.64 -5.04 19.53
C ASN A 64 -50.54 -3.98 19.37
N LYS A 65 -50.90 -2.73 19.64
CA LYS A 65 -49.96 -1.64 19.90
C LYS A 65 -49.31 -1.94 21.25
N GLU A 66 -47.99 -1.78 21.29
CA GLU A 66 -47.13 -1.41 22.43
C GLU A 66 -45.88 -2.31 22.49
N HIS A 67 -44.73 -1.64 22.61
CA HIS A 67 -43.36 -2.18 22.54
C HIS A 67 -42.79 -2.47 21.15
N SER A 68 -42.77 -1.45 20.30
CA SER A 68 -41.75 -1.34 19.26
C SER A 68 -40.38 -1.12 19.91
N VAL A 69 -39.67 -2.22 20.21
CA VAL A 69 -38.22 -2.18 20.41
C VAL A 69 -37.62 -1.51 19.16
N PRO A 70 -36.77 -0.48 19.29
CA PRO A 70 -36.16 0.12 18.12
C PRO A 70 -35.20 -0.91 17.51
N ARG A 71 -35.64 -1.61 16.45
CA ARG A 71 -34.72 -2.33 15.56
C ARG A 71 -33.60 -1.34 15.20
N PRO A 72 -32.31 -1.70 15.35
CA PRO A 72 -31.22 -0.78 15.06
C PRO A 72 -31.20 -0.52 13.54
N ARG A 73 -31.97 0.48 13.11
CA ARG A 73 -32.02 0.94 11.73
C ARG A 73 -30.62 1.40 11.34
N ARG A 74 -29.94 0.58 10.54
CA ARG A 74 -28.92 0.93 9.53
C ARG A 74 -28.08 2.20 9.82
N ARG A 75 -27.49 2.35 11.00
CA ARG A 75 -26.54 3.46 11.30
C ARG A 75 -25.13 3.24 10.73
N ARG A 76 -24.90 2.16 9.98
CA ARG A 76 -23.57 1.75 9.48
C ARG A 76 -23.16 2.24 8.07
N PRO A 77 -24.06 2.62 7.12
CA PRO A 77 -23.63 3.06 5.78
C PRO A 77 -22.87 4.40 5.76
N SER A 78 -23.27 5.37 6.60
CA SER A 78 -22.61 6.68 6.66
C SER A 78 -21.16 6.58 7.15
N ARG A 79 -20.93 5.78 8.20
CA ARG A 79 -19.59 5.57 8.76
C ARG A 79 -18.63 4.91 7.77
N ASN A 80 -19.09 3.93 6.98
CA ASN A 80 -18.26 3.31 5.93
C ASN A 80 -17.99 4.29 4.78
N ARG A 81 -19.02 5.00 4.31
CA ARG A 81 -18.87 6.02 3.25
C ARG A 81 -17.86 7.11 3.64
N GLU A 82 -17.92 7.58 4.88
CA GLU A 82 -16.96 8.56 5.41
C GLU A 82 -15.55 7.99 5.56
N ALA A 83 -15.40 6.73 6.00
CA ALA A 83 -14.10 6.07 6.09
C ALA A 83 -13.44 5.93 4.71
N VAL A 84 -14.21 5.52 3.69
CA VAL A 84 -13.69 5.43 2.31
C VAL A 84 -13.30 6.80 1.77
N ARG A 85 -14.10 7.85 2.05
CA ARG A 85 -13.76 9.22 1.65
C ARG A 85 -12.44 9.65 2.30
N LYS A 86 -12.29 9.49 3.62
CA LYS A 86 -11.05 9.81 4.34
C LYS A 86 -9.85 9.02 3.81
N TYR A 87 -10.03 7.74 3.48
CA TYR A 87 -8.97 6.92 2.88
C TYR A 87 -8.52 7.48 1.52
N ARG A 88 -9.46 7.84 0.65
CA ARG A 88 -9.17 8.43 -0.67
C ARG A 88 -8.48 9.79 -0.53
N GLU A 89 -8.95 10.63 0.38
CA GLU A 89 -8.35 11.94 0.67
C GLU A 89 -6.92 11.77 1.19
N LYS A 90 -6.69 10.86 2.16
CA LYS A 90 -5.35 10.55 2.66
C LYS A 90 -4.43 10.05 1.55
N LYS A 91 -4.92 9.15 0.69
CA LYS A 91 -4.15 8.63 -0.44
C LYS A 91 -3.80 9.73 -1.44
N LYS A 92 -4.75 10.61 -1.78
CA LYS A 92 -4.55 11.76 -2.66
C LYS A 92 -3.55 12.76 -2.08
N ALA A 93 -3.64 13.04 -0.79
CA ALA A 93 -2.71 13.94 -0.10
C ALA A 93 -1.28 13.35 -0.10
N HIS A 94 -1.15 12.05 0.17
CA HIS A 94 0.14 11.37 0.17
C HIS A 94 0.77 11.34 -1.23
N THR A 95 -0.01 11.07 -2.28
CA THR A 95 0.50 11.11 -3.65
C THR A 95 0.94 12.53 -4.03
N ALA A 96 0.17 13.56 -3.67
CA ALA A 96 0.54 14.95 -3.93
C ALA A 96 1.83 15.35 -3.21
N TYR A 97 1.98 14.95 -1.94
CA TYR A 97 3.21 15.18 -1.16
C TYR A 97 4.43 14.52 -1.83
N LEU A 98 4.31 13.25 -2.24
CA LEU A 98 5.41 12.57 -2.93
C LEU A 98 5.76 13.22 -4.27
N GLU A 99 4.77 13.68 -5.04
CA GLU A 99 5.01 14.39 -6.30
C GLU A 99 5.76 15.71 -6.09
N GLU A 100 5.43 16.45 -5.03
CA GLU A 100 6.13 17.68 -4.65
C GLU A 100 7.57 17.40 -4.21
N GLU A 101 7.78 16.39 -3.36
CA GLU A 101 9.12 16.02 -2.90
C GLU A 101 10.00 15.55 -4.06
N VAL A 102 9.45 14.78 -5.01
CA VAL A 102 10.16 14.38 -6.24
C VAL A 102 10.56 15.61 -7.06
N LYS A 103 9.68 16.60 -7.21
CA LYS A 103 10.02 17.84 -7.95
C LYS A 103 11.15 18.60 -7.25
N LYS A 104 11.09 18.75 -5.92
CA LYS A 104 12.12 19.40 -5.11
C LYS A 104 13.47 18.68 -5.23
N LEU A 105 13.48 17.36 -5.05
CA LEU A 105 14.67 16.54 -5.14
C LEU A 105 15.28 16.58 -6.55
N ARG A 106 14.45 16.57 -7.60
CA ARG A 106 14.94 16.75 -8.99
C ARG A 106 15.61 18.09 -9.19
N LEU A 107 15.04 19.18 -8.69
CA LEU A 107 15.64 20.51 -8.79
C LEU A 107 16.98 20.57 -8.06
N LEU A 108 17.04 20.06 -6.82
CA LEU A 108 18.27 19.99 -6.03
C LEU A 108 19.34 19.15 -6.73
N ASN A 109 18.96 17.99 -7.27
CA ASN A 109 19.88 17.12 -7.99
C ASN A 109 20.46 17.83 -9.23
N GLN A 110 19.64 18.52 -10.02
CA GLN A 110 20.11 19.33 -11.16
C GLN A 110 21.07 20.45 -10.73
N GLN A 111 20.87 21.07 -9.56
CA GLN A 111 21.81 22.06 -9.04
C GLN A 111 23.14 21.42 -8.63
N LEU A 112 23.10 20.26 -7.95
CA LEU A 112 24.30 19.52 -7.55
C LEU A 112 25.11 19.05 -8.76
N VAL A 113 24.46 18.51 -9.79
CA VAL A 113 25.12 18.08 -11.04
C VAL A 113 25.86 19.26 -11.68
N ARG A 114 25.24 20.45 -11.76
CA ARG A 114 25.89 21.66 -12.29
C ARG A 114 27.11 22.08 -11.48
N LYS A 115 27.06 21.97 -10.14
CA LYS A 115 28.21 22.26 -9.28
C LYS A 115 29.36 21.28 -9.53
N ILE A 116 29.06 20.00 -9.63
CA ILE A 116 30.07 18.95 -9.90
C ILE A 116 30.73 19.18 -11.26
N GLN A 117 29.96 19.48 -12.30
CA GLN A 117 30.49 19.80 -13.63
C GLN A 117 31.38 21.05 -13.61
N GLY A 118 30.96 22.11 -12.90
CA GLY A 118 31.78 23.31 -12.73
C GLY A 118 33.10 23.03 -11.99
N GLN A 119 33.07 22.15 -10.99
CA GLN A 119 34.28 21.77 -10.27
C GLN A 119 35.27 20.97 -11.13
N ALA A 120 34.79 20.07 -12.00
CA ALA A 120 35.65 19.35 -12.94
C ALA A 120 36.39 20.30 -13.91
N ILE A 121 35.72 21.36 -14.37
CA ILE A 121 36.35 22.41 -15.20
C ILE A 121 37.42 23.14 -14.40
N LEU A 122 37.12 23.53 -13.15
CA LEU A 122 38.07 24.21 -12.28
C LEU A 122 39.31 23.37 -11.98
N GLU A 123 39.13 22.07 -11.70
CA GLU A 123 40.22 21.13 -11.49
C GLU A 123 41.12 20.99 -12.72
N THR A 124 40.52 21.00 -13.92
CA THR A 124 41.27 20.98 -15.18
C THR A 124 42.13 22.23 -15.36
N GLU A 125 41.58 23.41 -15.10
CA GLU A 125 42.34 24.67 -15.14
C GLU A 125 43.43 24.73 -14.07
N PHE A 126 43.15 24.22 -12.86
CA PHE A 126 44.15 24.12 -11.81
C PHE A 126 45.35 23.27 -12.23
N LEU A 127 45.10 22.10 -12.85
CA LEU A 127 46.16 21.24 -13.36
C LEU A 127 46.95 21.91 -14.49
N ARG A 128 46.26 22.60 -15.42
CA ARG A 128 46.91 23.37 -16.49
C ARG A 128 47.81 24.46 -15.93
N LEU A 129 47.31 25.26 -14.99
CA LEU A 129 48.08 26.31 -14.34
C LEU A 129 49.28 25.74 -13.57
N ARG A 130 49.07 24.64 -12.83
CA ARG A 130 50.15 23.95 -12.12
C ARG A 130 51.25 23.49 -13.07
N SER A 131 50.90 22.93 -14.24
CA SER A 131 51.88 22.57 -15.27
C SER A 131 52.69 23.78 -15.72
N VAL A 132 52.01 24.88 -16.07
CA VAL A 132 52.68 26.13 -16.50
C VAL A 132 53.63 26.66 -15.42
N PHE A 133 53.22 26.62 -14.14
CA PHE A 133 54.10 27.05 -13.05
C PHE A 133 55.34 26.16 -12.89
N LEU A 134 55.19 24.85 -13.05
CA LEU A 134 56.33 23.93 -13.01
C LEU A 134 57.28 24.18 -14.20
N ASP A 135 56.73 24.43 -15.39
CA ASP A 135 57.52 24.75 -16.57
C ASP A 135 58.29 26.07 -16.40
N LEU A 136 57.62 27.11 -15.88
CA LEU A 136 58.26 28.40 -15.57
C LEU A 136 59.34 28.25 -14.51
N ARG A 137 59.08 27.50 -13.44
CA ARG A 137 60.08 27.20 -12.41
C ARG A 137 61.28 26.49 -13.01
N GLY A 138 61.06 25.48 -13.86
CA GLY A 138 62.14 24.78 -14.55
C GLY A 138 62.97 25.69 -15.46
N LYS A 139 62.33 26.62 -16.17
CA LYS A 139 63.04 27.65 -16.98
C LYS A 139 63.87 28.59 -16.11
N ILE A 140 63.32 29.06 -14.99
CA ILE A 140 64.02 29.91 -14.04
C ILE A 140 65.23 29.17 -13.45
N ASP A 141 65.03 27.93 -12.98
CA ASP A 141 66.11 27.10 -12.42
C ASP A 141 67.21 26.82 -13.47
N HIS A 142 66.84 26.68 -14.74
CA HIS A 142 67.77 26.52 -15.85
C HIS A 142 68.53 27.82 -16.18
N GLU A 143 67.85 28.97 -16.24
CA GLU A 143 68.47 30.28 -16.52
C GLU A 143 69.37 30.77 -15.38
N LEU A 144 68.99 30.51 -14.13
CA LEU A 144 69.83 30.79 -12.96
C LEU A 144 71.02 29.83 -12.86
N GLY A 145 70.95 28.69 -13.55
CA GLY A 145 71.93 27.61 -13.48
C GLY A 145 72.00 26.97 -12.09
N ALA A 146 72.45 25.72 -12.02
CA ALA A 146 73.02 25.23 -10.77
C ALA A 146 74.30 26.05 -10.52
N PHE A 147 74.18 27.17 -9.79
CA PHE A 147 75.29 28.06 -9.49
C PHE A 147 76.41 27.23 -8.86
N PRO A 148 77.56 27.05 -9.53
CA PRO A 148 78.61 26.19 -9.04
C PRO A 148 79.46 27.02 -8.08
N PHE A 149 78.92 27.34 -6.91
CA PHE A 149 79.79 27.50 -5.75
C PHE A 149 79.91 26.14 -5.08
N GLN A 150 80.61 25.25 -5.79
CA GLN A 150 81.40 24.23 -5.13
C GLN A 150 82.38 25.02 -4.27
N ASN A 151 82.12 25.07 -2.97
CA ASN A 151 83.08 25.55 -1.98
C ASN A 151 84.34 24.69 -2.14
N GLN A 152 85.31 25.19 -2.91
CA GLN A 152 86.65 24.64 -2.92
C GLN A 152 87.35 25.20 -1.68
N CYS A 153 87.59 24.30 -0.73
CA CYS A 153 88.45 24.41 0.46
C CYS A 153 87.92 25.28 1.62
#